data_AF-A0A2E3DA80-F1
#
_entry.id   AF-A0A2E3DA80-F1
#
_cell.length_a   1.000
_cell.length_b   1.000
_cell.length_c   1.000
_cell.angle_alpha   90.00
_cell.angle_beta   90.00
_cell.angle_gamma   90.00
#
_symmetry.space_group_name_H-M   'P 1'
#
loop_
_entity.id
_entity.type
_entity.pdbx_description
1 polymer ?
#
loop_
_entity_poly.entity_id
_entity_poly.type
_entity_poly.pdbx_seq_one_letter_code
_entity_poly.pdbx_strand_id
1 'polypeptide(L)'
;MAEVAIKQEKKVKGLMPYNNTKSIEDEEKELKEMEEAHVKVAEADVKKVEQEIAELDENLSAEEKSFKKRYGDLRRHTQKKEQEFQTQLNELKAQLAESTKQNIKLPKTEEEIDAWAKEYPDVAGIVETIATKKAMEQSKDLEARMKQINEMQSDAKREKAEAELLRIHPDFEEIKESDDFHDWADKQPKWVQNALYENEDDANSAARAIDLYKSDTGMGKKAKKSSSSDKDAAMDVKTSSSRTNVTENKSKIFRESEIAQMSDKEFEKHQDAILAQQREGKIILDMSRRS
;
A
#
# COMPACT_ATOMS: atom_id res chain seq x y z
N MET A 1 27.84 25.00 45.60
CA MET A 1 26.82 24.31 44.77
C MET A 1 25.65 25.26 44.60
N ALA A 2 25.39 25.72 43.38
CA ALA A 2 24.08 26.18 42.90
C ALA A 2 24.26 26.70 41.47
N GLU A 3 23.50 26.13 40.57
CA GLU A 3 23.40 26.44 39.15
C GLU A 3 22.81 27.83 38.92
N VAL A 4 23.34 28.57 37.94
CA VAL A 4 22.55 29.58 37.22
C VAL A 4 22.85 29.42 35.73
N ALA A 5 21.85 28.89 35.03
CA ALA A 5 21.82 28.67 33.60
C ALA A 5 21.87 30.01 32.85
N ILE A 6 22.94 30.24 32.08
CA ILE A 6 22.97 31.28 31.05
C ILE A 6 22.39 30.68 29.78
N LYS A 7 21.12 31.01 29.53
CA LYS A 7 20.35 30.70 28.34
C LYS A 7 21.03 31.39 27.13
N GLN A 8 21.85 30.67 26.38
CA GLN A 8 22.38 31.15 25.11
C GLN A 8 21.35 30.91 24.00
N GLU A 9 20.67 31.96 23.58
CA GLU A 9 19.86 31.96 22.36
C GLU A 9 20.77 31.89 21.13
N LYS A 10 20.92 30.68 20.56
CA LYS A 10 21.48 30.51 19.22
C LYS A 10 20.46 31.04 18.20
N LYS A 11 20.67 32.27 17.70
CA LYS A 11 20.08 32.70 16.44
C LYS A 11 20.64 31.84 15.31
N VAL A 12 19.87 30.85 14.87
CA VAL A 12 20.14 30.11 13.64
C VAL A 12 19.89 31.08 12.48
N LYS A 13 20.96 31.58 11.85
CA LYS A 13 20.86 32.24 10.54
C LYS A 13 20.22 31.23 9.60
N GLY A 14 19.05 31.59 9.06
CA GLY A 14 18.27 30.74 8.16
C GLY A 14 19.13 30.25 6.99
N LEU A 15 18.97 28.96 6.70
CA LEU A 15 19.48 28.33 5.49
C LEU A 15 18.73 28.93 4.30
N MET A 16 19.40 29.75 3.49
CA MET A 16 18.86 30.25 2.23
C MET A 16 18.61 29.06 1.29
N PRO A 17 17.43 28.93 0.67
CA PRO A 17 17.21 27.91 -0.35
C PRO A 17 18.06 28.28 -1.59
N TYR A 18 19.00 27.42 -1.96
CA TYR A 18 19.75 27.56 -3.20
C TYR A 18 18.86 27.09 -4.36
N ASN A 19 18.10 28.02 -4.94
CA ASN A 19 17.37 27.77 -6.18
C ASN A 19 18.37 27.83 -7.34
N ASN A 20 18.92 26.68 -7.75
CA ASN A 20 19.68 26.60 -9.00
C ASN A 20 18.68 26.50 -10.17
N THR A 21 18.22 27.66 -10.66
CA THR A 21 17.40 27.78 -11.88
C THR A 21 18.26 28.11 -13.10
N LYS A 22 19.55 27.77 -13.09
CA LYS A 22 20.43 27.97 -14.24
C LYS A 22 20.23 26.82 -15.20
N SER A 23 19.98 27.14 -16.48
CA SER A 23 20.01 26.13 -17.53
C SER A 23 21.43 25.60 -17.67
N ILE A 24 21.60 24.36 -18.15
CA ILE A 24 22.92 23.77 -18.45
C ILE A 24 23.73 24.71 -19.38
N GLU A 25 23.04 25.44 -20.25
CA GLU A 25 23.61 26.44 -21.16
C GLU A 25 24.18 27.66 -20.42
N ASP A 26 23.54 28.09 -19.32
CA ASP A 26 24.01 29.21 -18.50
C ASP A 26 25.27 28.80 -17.71
N GLU A 27 25.29 27.56 -17.20
CA GLU A 27 26.44 27.00 -16.49
C GLU A 27 27.64 26.78 -17.43
N GLU A 28 27.42 26.28 -18.65
CA GLU A 28 28.48 26.15 -19.67
C GLU A 28 29.09 27.50 -20.03
N LYS A 29 28.27 28.55 -20.13
CA LYS A 29 28.72 29.90 -20.48
C LYS A 29 29.54 30.53 -19.37
N GLU A 30 29.10 30.38 -18.12
CA GLU A 30 29.85 30.83 -16.93
C GLU A 30 31.17 30.08 -16.78
N LEU A 31 31.20 28.77 -17.04
CA LEU A 31 32.42 27.96 -17.03
C LEU A 31 33.42 28.42 -18.10
N LYS A 32 32.95 28.70 -19.30
CA LYS A 32 33.79 29.17 -20.41
C LYS A 32 34.37 30.55 -20.14
N GLU A 33 33.60 31.46 -19.53
CA GLU A 33 34.08 32.78 -19.14
C GLU A 33 35.16 32.71 -18.04
N MET A 34 35.01 31.78 -17.10
CA MET A 34 36.01 31.50 -16.06
C MET A 34 37.30 30.89 -16.63
N GLU A 35 37.21 29.96 -17.58
CA GLU A 35 38.38 29.38 -18.26
C GLU A 35 39.12 30.45 -19.08
N GLU A 36 38.41 31.30 -19.82
CA GLU A 36 39.01 32.40 -20.59
C GLU A 36 39.68 33.44 -19.68
N ALA A 37 39.11 33.73 -18.51
CA ALA A 37 39.73 34.60 -17.53
C ALA A 37 41.03 34.00 -16.96
N HIS A 38 41.04 32.70 -16.66
CA HIS A 38 42.22 32.00 -16.15
C HIS A 38 43.38 31.96 -17.17
N VAL A 39 43.07 31.73 -18.45
CA VAL A 39 44.05 31.74 -19.54
C VAL A 39 44.66 33.14 -19.71
N LYS A 40 43.84 34.20 -19.68
CA LYS A 40 44.32 35.59 -19.80
C LYS A 40 45.25 35.99 -18.65
N VAL A 41 44.96 35.57 -17.42
CA VAL A 41 45.82 35.83 -16.25
C VAL A 41 47.14 35.08 -16.39
N ALA A 42 47.11 33.80 -16.79
CA ALA A 42 48.31 33.00 -17.00
C ALA A 42 49.21 33.59 -18.11
N GLU A 43 48.63 34.07 -19.22
CA GLU A 43 49.38 34.73 -20.29
C GLU A 43 49.99 36.07 -19.87
N ALA A 44 49.29 36.84 -19.02
CA ALA A 44 49.80 38.10 -18.49
C ALA A 44 50.99 37.88 -17.54
N ASP A 45 50.91 36.87 -16.66
CA ASP A 45 52.00 36.51 -15.75
C ASP A 45 53.23 35.96 -16.50
N VAL A 46 53.02 35.23 -17.60
CA VAL A 46 54.12 34.76 -18.47
C VAL A 46 54.88 35.94 -19.10
N LYS A 47 54.15 36.94 -19.62
CA LYS A 47 54.76 38.12 -20.26
C LYS A 47 55.51 39.00 -19.26
N LYS A 48 54.99 39.15 -18.04
CA LYS A 48 55.61 39.97 -16.98
C LYS A 48 56.94 39.39 -16.52
N VAL A 49 57.02 38.06 -16.39
CA VAL A 49 58.25 37.35 -16.02
C VAL A 49 59.25 37.31 -17.19
N GLU A 50 58.81 37.23 -18.45
CA GLU A 50 59.72 37.36 -19.61
C GLU A 50 60.39 38.75 -19.69
N GLN A 51 59.68 39.81 -19.31
CA GLN A 51 60.23 41.17 -19.23
C GLN A 51 61.26 41.32 -18.10
N GLU A 52 60.98 40.82 -16.89
CA GLU A 52 61.97 40.80 -15.79
C GLU A 52 63.20 39.94 -16.11
N ILE A 53 63.01 38.87 -16.89
CA ILE A 53 64.10 38.00 -17.34
C ILE A 53 65.00 38.69 -18.37
N ALA A 54 64.45 39.54 -19.23
CA ALA A 54 65.22 40.29 -20.23
C ALA A 54 66.09 41.38 -19.59
N GLU A 55 65.57 42.11 -18.60
CA GLU A 55 66.32 43.18 -17.92
C GLU A 55 67.47 42.66 -17.02
N LEU A 56 67.38 41.42 -16.54
CA LEU A 56 68.43 40.80 -15.71
C LEU A 56 69.59 40.19 -16.54
N ASP A 57 69.45 40.00 -17.85
CA ASP A 57 70.45 39.27 -18.68
C ASP A 57 71.78 40.04 -18.91
N GLU A 58 71.77 41.36 -18.69
CA GLU A 58 72.95 42.21 -18.89
C GLU A 58 74.00 42.13 -17.76
N ASN A 59 73.63 41.63 -16.56
CA ASN A 59 74.52 41.60 -15.38
C ASN A 59 74.78 40.21 -14.77
N LEU A 60 74.40 39.12 -15.45
CA LEU A 60 74.47 37.75 -14.89
C LEU A 60 75.76 36.99 -15.24
N SER A 61 76.28 36.20 -14.30
CA SER A 61 77.42 35.29 -14.48
C SER A 61 77.08 34.16 -15.46
N ALA A 62 78.09 33.57 -16.12
CA ALA A 62 77.91 32.50 -17.11
C ALA A 62 77.15 31.28 -16.56
N GLU A 63 77.29 30.99 -15.26
CA GLU A 63 76.59 29.91 -14.58
C GLU A 63 75.10 30.20 -14.40
N GLU A 64 74.74 31.44 -14.06
CA GLU A 64 73.35 31.89 -13.87
C GLU A 64 72.59 31.92 -15.21
N LYS A 65 73.28 32.27 -16.30
CA LYS A 65 72.74 32.16 -17.67
C LYS A 65 72.41 30.72 -18.03
N SER A 66 73.21 29.76 -17.58
CA SER A 66 72.96 28.33 -17.81
C SER A 66 71.75 27.81 -16.99
N PHE A 67 71.61 28.27 -15.75
CA PHE A 67 70.49 27.93 -14.88
C PHE A 67 69.16 28.48 -15.43
N LYS A 68 69.17 29.73 -15.88
CA LYS A 68 68.00 30.39 -16.51
C LYS A 68 67.55 29.66 -17.78
N LYS A 69 68.49 29.22 -18.62
CA LYS A 69 68.17 28.40 -19.80
C LYS A 69 67.53 27.06 -19.42
N ARG A 70 68.07 26.36 -18.41
CA ARG A 70 67.50 25.09 -17.92
C ARG A 70 66.13 25.29 -17.29
N TYR A 71 65.93 26.37 -16.54
CA TYR A 71 64.63 26.71 -15.95
C TYR A 71 63.59 27.07 -17.02
N GLY A 72 63.99 27.83 -18.03
CA GLY A 72 63.14 28.15 -19.19
C GLY A 72 62.74 26.91 -19.99
N ASP A 73 63.68 25.97 -20.17
CA ASP A 73 63.40 24.69 -20.85
C ASP A 73 62.48 23.78 -20.01
N LEU A 74 62.75 23.66 -18.70
CA LEU A 74 61.89 22.93 -17.77
C LEU A 74 60.47 23.48 -17.78
N ARG A 75 60.32 24.81 -17.77
CA ARG A 75 59.01 25.49 -17.83
C ARG A 75 58.27 25.22 -19.13
N ARG A 76 58.97 25.27 -20.27
CA ARG A 76 58.37 24.94 -21.59
C ARG A 76 57.90 23.50 -21.64
N HIS A 77 58.68 22.58 -21.08
CA HIS A 77 58.30 21.18 -20.99
C HIS A 77 57.11 20.95 -20.06
N THR A 78 57.04 21.62 -18.89
CA THR A 78 55.86 21.53 -18.01
C THR A 78 54.62 22.13 -18.66
N GLN A 79 54.74 23.26 -19.36
CA GLN A 79 53.62 23.88 -20.07
C GLN A 79 53.12 23.00 -21.23
N LYS A 80 54.04 22.36 -21.96
CA LYS A 80 53.69 21.40 -23.02
C LYS A 80 52.95 20.20 -22.44
N LYS A 81 53.40 19.65 -21.31
CA LYS A 81 52.70 18.56 -20.62
C LYS A 81 51.32 18.97 -20.11
N GLU A 82 51.19 20.18 -19.57
CA GLU A 82 49.90 20.71 -19.12
C GLU A 82 48.90 20.81 -20.29
N GLN A 83 49.37 21.30 -21.44
CA GLN A 83 48.56 21.35 -22.66
C GLN A 83 48.17 19.95 -23.15
N GLU A 84 49.12 19.00 -23.16
CA GLU A 84 48.84 17.60 -23.51
C GLU A 84 47.79 16.99 -22.57
N PHE A 85 47.91 17.18 -21.25
CA PHE A 85 46.91 16.70 -20.29
C PHE A 85 45.55 17.38 -20.45
N GLN A 86 45.52 18.69 -20.73
CA GLN A 86 44.27 19.39 -20.98
C GLN A 86 43.57 18.87 -22.24
N THR A 87 44.33 18.58 -23.30
CA THR A 87 43.76 17.97 -24.51
C THR A 87 43.19 16.58 -24.24
N GLN A 88 43.90 15.74 -23.48
CA GLN A 88 43.42 14.42 -23.08
C GLN A 88 42.17 14.50 -22.18
N LEU A 89 42.13 15.45 -21.25
CA LEU A 89 40.95 15.67 -20.41
C LEU A 89 39.75 16.11 -21.24
N ASN A 90 39.94 17.00 -22.21
CA ASN A 90 38.87 17.44 -23.10
C ASN A 90 38.36 16.29 -23.99
N GLU A 91 39.27 15.44 -24.50
CA GLU A 91 38.91 14.24 -25.26
C GLU A 91 38.13 13.23 -24.40
N LEU A 92 38.58 12.96 -23.17
CA LEU A 92 37.87 12.09 -22.23
C LEU A 92 36.50 12.65 -21.85
N LYS A 93 36.41 13.97 -21.61
CA LYS A 93 35.13 14.65 -21.35
C LYS A 93 34.20 14.52 -22.55
N ALA A 94 34.70 14.68 -23.78
CA ALA A 94 33.91 14.52 -25.00
C ALA A 94 33.39 13.08 -25.16
N GLN A 95 34.26 12.08 -24.96
CA GLN A 95 33.88 10.66 -25.00
C GLN A 95 32.83 10.31 -23.94
N LEU A 96 32.97 10.87 -22.72
CA LEU A 96 31.99 10.68 -21.66
C LEU A 96 30.66 11.37 -21.97
N ALA A 97 30.70 12.58 -22.51
CA ALA A 97 29.51 13.30 -22.97
C ALA A 97 28.79 12.57 -24.11
N GLU A 98 29.53 11.92 -25.01
CA GLU A 98 28.96 11.17 -26.13
C GLU A 98 28.36 9.83 -25.67
N SER A 99 29.07 9.10 -24.81
CA SER A 99 28.57 7.87 -24.18
C SER A 99 27.31 8.10 -23.35
N THR A 100 27.26 9.18 -22.56
CA THR A 100 26.09 9.54 -21.75
C THR A 100 24.88 9.97 -22.60
N LYS A 101 25.10 10.61 -23.75
CA LYS A 101 24.04 10.94 -24.72
C LYS A 101 23.47 9.72 -25.44
N GLN A 102 24.29 8.69 -25.69
CA GLN A 102 23.84 7.45 -26.33
C GLN A 102 23.10 6.51 -25.36
N ASN A 103 23.32 6.61 -24.05
CA ASN A 103 22.82 5.65 -23.06
C ASN A 103 21.40 5.89 -22.52
N ILE A 104 20.69 6.94 -22.94
CA ILE A 104 19.35 7.27 -22.39
C ILE A 104 18.29 7.25 -23.49
N LYS A 105 18.19 6.13 -24.20
CA LYS A 105 16.96 5.76 -24.93
C LYS A 105 16.38 4.52 -24.28
N LEU A 106 15.76 4.70 -23.11
CA LEU A 106 14.91 3.65 -22.56
C LEU A 106 13.72 3.49 -23.50
N PRO A 107 13.46 2.29 -24.04
CA PRO A 107 12.32 2.06 -24.94
C PRO A 107 11.03 2.31 -24.16
N LYS A 108 10.13 3.11 -24.73
CA LYS A 108 8.88 3.53 -24.08
C LYS A 108 7.65 2.84 -24.66
N THR A 109 7.77 2.24 -25.84
CA THR A 109 6.68 1.58 -26.58
C THR A 109 7.03 0.13 -26.87
N GLU A 110 6.03 -0.73 -27.06
CA GLU A 110 6.24 -2.17 -27.36
C GLU A 110 7.10 -2.38 -28.62
N GLU A 111 6.87 -1.58 -29.66
CA GLU A 111 7.65 -1.64 -30.91
C GLU A 111 9.13 -1.22 -30.69
N GLU A 112 9.39 -0.26 -29.80
CA GLU A 112 10.75 0.13 -29.42
C GLU A 112 11.43 -0.93 -28.55
N ILE A 113 10.68 -1.66 -27.72
CA ILE A 113 11.20 -2.77 -26.91
C ILE A 113 11.65 -3.92 -27.82
N ASP A 114 10.88 -4.24 -28.87
CA ASP A 114 11.24 -5.28 -29.84
C ASP A 114 12.50 -4.92 -30.64
N ALA A 115 12.64 -3.66 -31.05
CA ALA A 115 13.85 -3.18 -31.71
C ALA A 115 15.05 -3.20 -30.76
N TRP A 116 14.87 -2.74 -29.52
CA TRP A 116 15.90 -2.76 -28.48
C TRP A 116 16.32 -4.18 -28.10
N ALA A 117 15.37 -5.11 -28.02
CA ALA A 117 15.65 -6.51 -27.73
C ALA A 117 16.49 -7.18 -28.82
N LYS A 118 16.36 -6.75 -30.08
CA LYS A 118 17.21 -7.20 -31.19
C LYS A 118 18.61 -6.60 -31.13
N GLU A 119 18.75 -5.35 -30.68
CA GLU A 119 20.05 -4.69 -30.50
C GLU A 119 20.82 -5.24 -29.28
N TYR A 120 20.11 -5.64 -28.22
CA TYR A 120 20.69 -6.13 -26.97
C TYR A 120 20.06 -7.45 -26.50
N PRO A 121 20.28 -8.57 -27.22
CA PRO A 121 19.61 -9.85 -26.94
C PRO A 121 19.95 -10.43 -25.56
N ASP A 122 21.19 -10.28 -25.10
CA ASP A 122 21.62 -10.82 -23.80
C ASP A 122 20.93 -10.12 -22.62
N VAL A 123 20.77 -8.79 -22.72
CA VAL A 123 20.08 -8.01 -21.68
C VAL A 123 18.58 -8.26 -21.74
N ALA A 124 18.01 -8.34 -22.95
CA ALA A 124 16.60 -8.67 -23.14
C ALA A 124 16.24 -10.03 -22.55
N GLY A 125 17.04 -11.07 -22.77
CA GLY A 125 16.81 -12.40 -22.19
C GLY A 125 16.87 -12.41 -20.66
N ILE A 126 17.77 -11.61 -20.04
CA ILE A 126 17.81 -11.45 -18.58
C ILE A 126 16.56 -10.75 -18.07
N VAL A 127 16.13 -9.66 -18.72
CA VAL A 127 14.92 -8.93 -18.32
C VAL A 127 13.67 -9.79 -18.51
N GLU A 128 13.58 -10.55 -19.60
CA GLU A 128 12.47 -11.48 -19.86
C GLU A 128 12.41 -12.60 -18.82
N THR A 129 13.55 -13.20 -18.46
CA THR A 129 13.59 -14.24 -17.42
C THR A 129 13.23 -13.68 -16.04
N ILE A 130 13.70 -12.48 -15.69
CA ILE A 130 13.30 -11.79 -14.47
C ILE A 130 11.81 -11.45 -14.48
N ALA A 131 11.30 -10.95 -15.61
CA ALA A 131 9.88 -10.63 -15.79
C ALA A 131 9.01 -11.89 -15.66
N THR A 132 9.42 -12.99 -16.30
CA THR A 132 8.76 -14.30 -16.21
C THR A 132 8.79 -14.83 -14.77
N LYS A 133 9.94 -14.76 -14.10
CA LYS A 133 10.07 -15.18 -12.69
C LYS A 133 9.17 -14.34 -11.78
N LYS A 134 9.13 -13.03 -11.98
CA LYS A 134 8.28 -12.10 -11.22
C LYS A 134 6.80 -12.35 -11.50
N ALA A 135 6.43 -12.59 -12.75
CA ALA A 135 5.06 -12.96 -13.13
C ALA A 135 4.65 -14.28 -12.47
N MET A 136 5.49 -15.31 -12.50
CA MET A 136 5.24 -16.58 -11.82
C MET A 136 5.13 -16.42 -10.29
N GLU A 137 5.95 -15.57 -9.68
CA GLU A 137 5.88 -15.27 -8.25
C GLU A 137 4.57 -14.54 -7.89
N GLN A 138 4.18 -13.55 -8.69
CA GLN A 138 2.89 -12.88 -8.55
C GLN A 138 1.71 -13.83 -8.75
N SER A 139 1.77 -14.72 -9.75
CA SER A 139 0.73 -15.74 -9.97
C SER A 139 0.62 -16.69 -8.79
N LYS A 140 1.74 -17.12 -8.19
CA LYS A 140 1.74 -17.98 -7.00
C LYS A 140 1.15 -17.29 -5.77
N ASP A 141 1.48 -16.01 -5.54
CA ASP A 141 0.88 -15.22 -4.45
C ASP A 141 -0.63 -15.05 -4.66
N LEU A 142 -1.06 -14.75 -5.89
CA LEU A 142 -2.48 -14.66 -6.24
C LEU A 142 -3.20 -16.00 -6.08
N GLU A 143 -2.59 -17.11 -6.49
CA GLU A 143 -3.15 -18.46 -6.31
C GLU A 143 -3.30 -18.80 -4.83
N ALA A 144 -2.30 -18.51 -4.00
CA ALA A 144 -2.38 -18.73 -2.56
C ALA A 144 -3.51 -17.92 -1.92
N ARG A 145 -3.65 -16.64 -2.27
CA ARG A 145 -4.74 -15.78 -1.80
C ARG A 145 -6.10 -16.27 -2.29
N MET A 146 -6.19 -16.68 -3.56
CA MET A 146 -7.42 -17.20 -4.13
C MET A 146 -7.84 -18.49 -3.44
N LYS A 147 -6.88 -19.39 -3.14
CA LYS A 147 -7.13 -20.60 -2.37
C LYS A 147 -7.66 -20.30 -0.97
N GLN A 148 -7.04 -19.35 -0.25
CA GLN A 148 -7.51 -18.91 1.07
C GLN A 148 -8.92 -18.31 1.01
N ILE A 149 -9.22 -17.51 -0.01
CA ILE A 149 -10.55 -16.93 -0.21
C ILE A 149 -11.57 -18.04 -0.49
N ASN A 150 -11.23 -19.01 -1.35
CA ASN A 150 -12.10 -20.14 -1.67
C ASN A 150 -12.39 -20.99 -0.43
N GLU A 151 -11.37 -21.29 0.38
CA GLU A 151 -11.50 -22.04 1.64
C GLU A 151 -12.37 -21.29 2.65
N MET A 152 -12.12 -19.99 2.83
CA MET A 152 -12.96 -19.13 3.67
C MET A 152 -14.42 -19.06 3.16
N GLN A 153 -14.62 -19.03 1.84
CA GLN A 153 -15.96 -19.04 1.25
C GLN A 153 -16.66 -20.39 1.42
N SER A 154 -15.96 -21.51 1.29
CA SER A 154 -16.55 -22.83 1.57
C SER A 154 -16.90 -22.97 3.05
N ASP A 155 -16.01 -22.56 3.95
CA ASP A 155 -16.28 -22.60 5.39
C ASP A 155 -17.45 -21.70 5.77
N ALA A 156 -17.52 -20.48 5.25
CA ALA A 156 -18.64 -19.58 5.51
C ALA A 156 -19.97 -20.11 4.97
N LYS A 157 -19.96 -20.81 3.83
CA LYS A 157 -21.16 -21.48 3.30
C LYS A 157 -21.58 -22.64 4.21
N ARG A 158 -20.63 -23.47 4.64
CA ARG A 158 -20.86 -24.59 5.55
C ARG A 158 -21.41 -24.12 6.89
N GLU A 159 -20.77 -23.14 7.53
CA GLU A 159 -21.22 -22.56 8.79
C GLU A 159 -22.61 -21.94 8.66
N LYS A 160 -22.89 -21.24 7.55
CA LYS A 160 -24.23 -20.70 7.28
C LYS A 160 -25.27 -21.80 7.13
N ALA A 161 -24.95 -22.88 6.41
CA ALA A 161 -25.85 -24.01 6.23
C ALA A 161 -26.09 -24.75 7.56
N GLU A 162 -25.06 -24.97 8.36
CA GLU A 162 -25.16 -25.56 9.71
C GLU A 162 -26.04 -24.70 10.64
N ALA A 163 -25.85 -23.37 10.63
CA ALA A 163 -26.67 -22.46 11.43
C ALA A 163 -28.14 -22.45 10.98
N GLU A 164 -28.41 -22.48 9.67
CA GLU A 164 -29.77 -22.58 9.14
C GLU A 164 -30.40 -23.94 9.48
N LEU A 165 -29.62 -25.02 9.44
CA LEU A 165 -30.05 -26.36 9.81
C LEU A 165 -30.43 -26.44 11.28
N LEU A 166 -29.59 -25.91 12.17
CA LEU A 166 -29.88 -25.85 13.62
C LEU A 166 -31.11 -24.98 13.92
N ARG A 167 -31.37 -23.94 13.12
CA ARG A 167 -32.59 -23.13 13.24
C ARG A 167 -33.85 -23.93 12.91
N ILE A 168 -33.78 -24.86 11.95
CA ILE A 168 -34.90 -25.73 11.55
C ILE A 168 -35.02 -26.93 12.51
N HIS A 169 -33.89 -27.50 12.93
CA HIS A 169 -33.78 -28.65 13.81
C HIS A 169 -32.79 -28.37 14.96
N PRO A 170 -33.27 -27.82 16.08
CA PRO A 170 -32.41 -27.55 17.24
C PRO A 170 -31.85 -28.82 17.90
N ASP A 171 -32.52 -29.94 17.72
CA ASP A 171 -32.15 -31.30 18.17
C ASP A 171 -31.18 -32.00 17.21
N PHE A 172 -30.76 -31.35 16.12
CA PHE A 172 -29.84 -31.95 15.15
C PHE A 172 -28.49 -32.30 15.77
N GLU A 173 -27.96 -31.48 16.69
CA GLU A 173 -26.70 -31.75 17.38
C GLU A 173 -26.73 -33.11 18.11
N GLU A 174 -27.83 -33.39 18.82
CA GLU A 174 -28.04 -34.65 19.54
C GLU A 174 -28.25 -35.83 18.59
N ILE A 175 -28.97 -35.61 17.49
CA ILE A 175 -29.25 -36.64 16.48
C ILE A 175 -27.96 -37.02 15.73
N LYS A 176 -27.12 -36.04 15.42
CA LYS A 176 -25.84 -36.24 14.72
C LYS A 176 -24.87 -37.09 15.54
N GLU A 177 -24.91 -37.02 16.86
CA GLU A 177 -24.06 -37.82 17.76
C GLU A 177 -24.60 -39.24 18.01
N SER A 178 -25.82 -39.55 17.53
CA SER A 178 -26.46 -40.84 17.79
C SER A 178 -26.02 -41.91 16.78
N ASP A 179 -25.52 -43.05 17.29
CA ASP A 179 -25.22 -44.22 16.46
C ASP A 179 -26.45 -44.72 15.67
N ASP A 180 -27.66 -44.63 16.26
CA ASP A 180 -28.91 -45.02 15.59
C ASP A 180 -29.19 -44.20 14.33
N PHE A 181 -28.73 -42.94 14.29
CA PHE A 181 -28.88 -42.07 13.14
C PHE A 181 -27.94 -42.47 12.00
N HIS A 182 -26.68 -42.78 12.32
CA HIS A 182 -25.71 -43.29 11.35
C HIS A 182 -26.16 -44.63 10.75
N ASP A 183 -26.61 -45.55 11.61
CA ASP A 183 -27.14 -46.86 11.20
C ASP A 183 -28.41 -46.75 10.33
N TRP A 184 -29.21 -45.71 10.52
CA TRP A 184 -30.35 -45.42 9.66
C TRP A 184 -29.89 -44.83 8.34
N ALA A 185 -28.98 -43.84 8.36
CA ALA A 185 -28.49 -43.14 7.17
C ALA A 185 -27.79 -44.09 6.17
N ASP A 186 -27.01 -45.06 6.66
CA ASP A 186 -26.34 -46.06 5.83
C ASP A 186 -27.31 -46.97 5.07
N LYS A 187 -28.54 -47.15 5.59
CA LYS A 187 -29.59 -47.95 4.96
C LYS A 187 -30.42 -47.15 3.95
N GLN A 188 -30.27 -45.82 3.92
CA GLN A 188 -31.04 -44.96 3.02
C GLN A 188 -30.49 -44.97 1.58
N PRO A 189 -31.30 -44.59 0.59
CA PRO A 189 -30.81 -44.41 -0.77
C PRO A 189 -29.76 -43.30 -0.87
N LYS A 190 -28.90 -43.39 -1.89
CA LYS A 190 -27.78 -42.44 -2.12
C LYS A 190 -28.18 -40.96 -2.04
N TRP A 191 -29.37 -40.58 -2.50
CA TRP A 191 -29.79 -39.18 -2.46
C TRP A 191 -29.94 -38.63 -1.03
N VAL A 192 -30.31 -39.48 -0.05
CA VAL A 192 -30.40 -39.11 1.37
C VAL A 192 -29.00 -39.03 1.98
N GLN A 193 -28.16 -40.01 1.67
CA GLN A 193 -26.77 -40.05 2.14
C GLN A 193 -25.99 -38.82 1.65
N ASN A 194 -26.14 -38.48 0.38
CA ASN A 194 -25.51 -37.30 -0.21
C ASN A 194 -26.03 -36.01 0.42
N ALA A 195 -27.33 -35.91 0.69
CA ALA A 195 -27.91 -34.75 1.37
C ALA A 195 -27.41 -34.56 2.82
N LEU A 196 -26.88 -35.61 3.44
CA LEU A 196 -26.46 -35.61 4.84
C LEU A 196 -24.94 -35.53 5.03
N TYR A 197 -24.16 -36.14 4.13
CA TYR A 197 -22.71 -36.26 4.26
C TYR A 197 -21.92 -35.57 3.14
N GLU A 198 -22.47 -35.47 1.93
CA GLU A 198 -21.77 -34.90 0.78
C GLU A 198 -22.18 -33.45 0.48
N ASN A 199 -23.29 -32.98 1.06
CA ASN A 199 -23.84 -31.66 0.83
C ASN A 199 -23.59 -30.74 2.03
N GLU A 200 -22.53 -29.94 1.93
CA GLU A 200 -22.11 -29.02 2.98
C GLU A 200 -22.82 -27.65 2.91
N ASP A 201 -23.47 -27.33 1.79
CA ASP A 201 -23.98 -25.97 1.50
C ASP A 201 -25.51 -25.84 1.37
N ASP A 202 -26.26 -26.95 1.35
CA ASP A 202 -27.74 -26.93 1.31
C ASP A 202 -28.39 -27.48 2.59
N ALA A 203 -28.66 -26.55 3.51
CA ALA A 203 -29.37 -26.83 4.75
C ALA A 203 -30.78 -27.43 4.54
N ASN A 204 -31.47 -27.12 3.44
CA ASN A 204 -32.85 -27.59 3.24
C ASN A 204 -32.90 -29.07 2.88
N SER A 205 -31.94 -29.52 2.07
CA SER A 205 -31.80 -30.94 1.72
C SER A 205 -31.46 -31.78 2.96
N ALA A 206 -30.52 -31.30 3.78
CA ALA A 206 -30.18 -31.94 5.05
C ALA A 206 -31.38 -31.94 6.03
N ALA A 207 -32.09 -30.81 6.16
CA ALA A 207 -33.28 -30.72 7.00
C ALA A 207 -34.36 -31.72 6.57
N ARG A 208 -34.60 -31.86 5.26
CA ARG A 208 -35.58 -32.83 4.76
C ARG A 208 -35.18 -34.28 5.03
N ALA A 209 -33.88 -34.59 5.00
CA ALA A 209 -33.37 -35.91 5.38
C ALA A 209 -33.56 -36.17 6.88
N ILE A 210 -33.31 -35.18 7.74
CA ILE A 210 -33.53 -35.27 9.20
C ILE A 210 -35.02 -35.43 9.53
N ASP A 211 -35.90 -34.72 8.82
CA ASP A 211 -37.35 -34.89 8.95
C ASP A 211 -37.78 -36.32 8.60
N LEU A 212 -37.20 -36.91 7.55
CA LEU A 212 -37.44 -38.31 7.18
C LEU A 212 -37.07 -39.24 8.34
N TYR A 213 -35.87 -39.06 8.92
CA TYR A 213 -35.41 -39.84 10.07
C TYR A 213 -36.37 -39.74 11.26
N LYS A 214 -36.79 -38.52 11.63
CA LYS A 214 -37.75 -38.30 12.73
C LYS A 214 -39.12 -38.90 12.45
N SER A 215 -39.51 -38.98 11.18
CA SER A 215 -40.77 -39.59 10.77
C SER A 215 -40.73 -41.12 10.87
N ASP A 216 -39.61 -41.74 10.45
CA ASP A 216 -39.39 -43.19 10.47
C ASP A 216 -39.23 -43.73 11.90
N THR A 217 -38.51 -42.99 12.75
CA THR A 217 -38.26 -43.36 14.15
C THR A 217 -39.38 -42.96 15.10
N GLY A 218 -40.37 -42.20 14.62
CA GLY A 218 -41.50 -41.73 15.41
C GLY A 218 -41.18 -40.59 16.39
N MET A 219 -39.98 -40.02 16.35
CA MET A 219 -39.59 -38.87 17.18
C MET A 219 -40.39 -37.60 16.86
N GLY A 220 -40.79 -37.41 15.59
CA GLY A 220 -41.57 -36.24 15.16
C GLY A 220 -42.98 -36.14 15.77
N LYS A 221 -43.51 -37.20 16.39
CA LYS A 221 -44.84 -37.20 17.03
C LYS A 221 -44.86 -36.64 18.45
N LYS A 222 -43.70 -36.45 19.11
CA LYS A 222 -43.64 -35.95 20.49
C LYS A 222 -43.81 -34.43 20.61
N ALA A 223 -43.45 -33.65 19.58
CA ALA A 223 -43.54 -32.18 19.62
C ALA A 223 -44.98 -31.63 19.50
N LYS A 224 -45.95 -32.42 19.03
CA LYS A 224 -47.34 -31.95 18.79
C LYS A 224 -48.32 -32.23 19.94
N LYS A 225 -47.85 -32.75 21.08
CA LYS A 225 -48.73 -33.21 22.18
C LYS A 225 -48.73 -32.30 23.43
N SER A 226 -48.07 -31.15 23.43
CA SER A 226 -47.96 -30.28 24.61
C SER A 226 -48.85 -29.01 24.60
N SER A 227 -49.76 -28.83 23.63
CA SER A 227 -50.61 -27.62 23.57
C SER A 227 -52.12 -27.86 23.63
N SER A 228 -52.58 -28.95 24.26
CA SER A 228 -54.00 -29.16 24.55
C SER A 228 -54.32 -28.83 26.00
N SER A 229 -54.02 -27.59 26.41
CA SER A 229 -54.61 -26.95 27.61
C SER A 229 -55.70 -25.98 27.15
N ASP A 230 -56.65 -26.47 26.36
CA ASP A 230 -57.76 -25.70 25.77
C ASP A 230 -58.90 -25.48 26.78
N LYS A 231 -58.55 -25.28 28.06
CA LYS A 231 -59.51 -25.13 29.18
C LYS A 231 -59.30 -23.90 30.05
N ASP A 232 -58.22 -23.15 29.84
CA ASP A 232 -57.90 -21.95 30.63
C ASP A 232 -58.11 -20.62 29.88
N ALA A 233 -58.53 -20.66 28.60
CA ALA A 233 -58.70 -19.48 27.76
C ALA A 233 -59.92 -18.58 28.12
N ALA A 234 -60.73 -18.95 29.12
CA ALA A 234 -61.95 -18.23 29.48
C ALA A 234 -61.81 -17.27 30.69
N MET A 235 -60.64 -17.18 31.32
CA MET A 235 -60.49 -16.43 32.59
C MET A 235 -59.58 -15.20 32.53
N ASP A 236 -59.01 -14.85 31.38
CA ASP A 236 -58.08 -13.71 31.30
C ASP A 236 -58.53 -12.62 30.32
N VAL A 237 -59.61 -11.93 30.71
CA VAL A 237 -59.94 -10.59 30.20
C VAL A 237 -59.68 -9.56 31.29
N LYS A 238 -58.41 -9.33 31.62
CA LYS A 238 -57.99 -8.11 32.32
C LYS A 238 -57.47 -7.09 31.32
N THR A 239 -58.27 -6.05 31.16
CA THR A 239 -57.95 -4.80 30.48
C THR A 239 -56.67 -4.18 31.06
N SER A 240 -55.61 -4.12 30.27
CA SER A 240 -54.49 -3.21 30.54
C SER A 240 -53.82 -2.80 29.23
N SER A 241 -54.02 -1.53 28.89
CA SER A 241 -53.27 -0.81 27.87
C SER A 241 -51.79 -0.79 28.24
N SER A 242 -50.93 -1.53 27.52
CA SER A 242 -49.51 -1.21 27.45
C SER A 242 -48.81 -1.89 26.27
N ARG A 243 -48.31 -1.03 25.36
CA ARG A 243 -46.97 -1.04 24.77
C ARG A 243 -46.41 -2.38 24.28
N THR A 244 -46.21 -2.42 22.96
CA THR A 244 -45.28 -3.29 22.25
C THR A 244 -43.93 -3.40 22.98
N ASN A 245 -43.68 -4.57 23.57
CA ASN A 245 -42.34 -4.98 23.97
C ASN A 245 -41.76 -5.83 22.83
N VAL A 246 -40.67 -5.35 22.23
CA VAL A 246 -39.74 -6.18 21.48
C VAL A 246 -38.41 -6.13 22.23
N THR A 247 -38.06 -7.27 22.80
CA THR A 247 -36.75 -7.72 23.32
C THR A 247 -35.83 -7.90 22.11
N GLU A 248 -34.57 -7.45 22.03
CA GLU A 248 -33.38 -7.60 22.89
C GLU A 248 -32.33 -6.54 22.47
N ASN A 249 -31.42 -6.17 23.39
CA ASN A 249 -30.42 -5.08 23.29
C ASN A 249 -30.99 -3.65 23.22
N LYS A 250 -31.46 -3.14 24.37
CA LYS A 250 -31.96 -1.77 24.53
C LYS A 250 -30.83 -0.74 24.52
N SER A 251 -30.23 -0.45 23.37
CA SER A 251 -29.85 0.94 23.11
C SER A 251 -31.14 1.71 22.83
N LYS A 252 -31.41 2.77 23.60
CA LYS A 252 -32.63 3.57 23.46
C LYS A 252 -32.69 4.12 22.03
N ILE A 253 -33.62 3.64 21.20
CA ILE A 253 -33.79 4.13 19.82
C ILE A 253 -34.40 5.54 19.88
N PHE A 254 -33.70 6.52 19.32
CA PHE A 254 -34.16 7.91 19.26
C PHE A 254 -35.14 8.11 18.08
N ARG A 255 -36.15 8.96 18.30
CA ARG A 255 -37.06 9.46 17.25
C ARG A 255 -36.58 10.83 16.78
N GLU A 256 -36.83 11.15 15.51
CA GLU A 256 -36.48 12.46 14.93
C GLU A 256 -37.15 13.62 15.69
N SER A 257 -38.43 13.46 16.06
CA SER A 257 -39.14 14.43 16.90
C SER A 257 -38.54 14.62 18.31
N GLU A 258 -38.00 13.55 18.90
CA GLU A 258 -37.37 13.59 20.24
C GLU A 258 -36.03 14.33 20.18
N ILE A 259 -35.24 14.09 19.12
CA ILE A 259 -33.98 14.82 18.88
C ILE A 259 -34.27 16.29 18.60
N ALA A 260 -35.31 16.61 17.83
CA ALA A 260 -35.68 17.98 17.52
C ALA A 260 -36.19 18.78 18.74
N GLN A 261 -36.76 18.11 19.74
CA GLN A 261 -37.29 18.75 20.95
C GLN A 261 -36.27 18.85 22.09
N MET A 262 -35.13 18.16 22.00
CA MET A 262 -34.17 18.15 23.10
C MET A 262 -33.38 19.46 23.18
N SER A 263 -33.04 19.86 24.40
CA SER A 263 -32.17 21.03 24.61
C SER A 263 -30.71 20.71 24.28
N ASP A 264 -29.90 21.72 23.96
CA ASP A 264 -28.48 21.55 23.63
C ASP A 264 -27.71 20.72 24.69
N LYS A 265 -28.02 20.95 25.97
CA LYS A 265 -27.41 20.22 27.10
C LYS A 265 -27.80 18.75 27.17
N GLU A 266 -28.98 18.41 26.71
CA GLU A 266 -29.45 17.02 26.63
C GLU A 266 -28.90 16.34 25.38
N PHE A 267 -28.76 17.09 24.28
CA PHE A 267 -28.16 16.61 23.04
C PHE A 267 -26.71 16.19 23.29
N GLU A 268 -25.90 17.04 23.93
CA GLU A 268 -24.50 16.71 24.27
C GLU A 268 -24.38 15.41 25.09
N LYS A 269 -25.28 15.19 26.05
CA LYS A 269 -25.27 13.97 26.89
C LYS A 269 -25.58 12.69 26.11
N HIS A 270 -26.34 12.81 25.02
CA HIS A 270 -26.78 11.67 24.21
C HIS A 270 -26.16 11.67 22.81
N GLN A 271 -25.22 12.57 22.54
CA GLN A 271 -24.64 12.83 21.22
C GLN A 271 -24.03 11.57 20.61
N ASP A 272 -23.21 10.85 21.37
CA ASP A 272 -22.54 9.64 20.87
C ASP A 272 -23.55 8.55 20.50
N ALA A 273 -24.63 8.41 21.26
CA ALA A 273 -25.67 7.43 21.01
C ALA A 273 -26.56 7.80 19.82
N ILE A 274 -26.89 9.09 19.67
CA ILE A 274 -27.64 9.63 18.52
C ILE A 274 -26.81 9.45 17.24
N LEU A 275 -25.52 9.81 17.26
CA LEU A 275 -24.63 9.68 16.10
C LEU A 275 -24.38 8.22 15.72
N ALA A 276 -24.22 7.32 16.69
CA ALA A 276 -24.10 5.89 16.44
C ALA A 276 -25.37 5.35 15.74
N GLN A 277 -26.56 5.71 16.24
CA GLN A 277 -27.83 5.30 15.62
C GLN A 277 -28.08 5.96 14.26
N GLN A 278 -27.62 7.19 14.05
CA GLN A 278 -27.68 7.86 12.74
C GLN A 278 -26.80 7.13 11.72
N ARG A 279 -25.59 6.71 12.10
CA ARG A 279 -24.70 5.91 11.25
C ARG A 279 -25.28 4.53 10.94
N GLU A 280 -25.93 3.91 11.92
CA GLU A 280 -26.57 2.60 11.78
C GLU A 280 -27.95 2.67 11.08
N GLY A 281 -28.49 3.88 10.81
CA GLY A 281 -29.81 4.05 10.19
C GLY A 281 -30.98 3.62 11.08
N LYS A 282 -30.79 3.58 12.40
CA LYS A 282 -31.79 3.09 13.38
C LYS A 282 -32.70 4.17 13.96
N ILE A 283 -32.53 5.44 13.57
CA ILE A 283 -33.39 6.55 14.02
C ILE A 283 -34.77 6.45 13.35
N ILE A 284 -35.83 6.56 14.14
CA ILE A 284 -37.20 6.55 13.63
C ILE A 284 -37.53 7.93 13.04
N LEU A 285 -37.66 8.00 11.72
CA LEU A 285 -38.04 9.21 10.97
C LEU A 285 -39.56 9.43 11.02
N ASP A 286 -40.02 10.13 12.05
CA ASP A 286 -41.44 10.43 12.25
C ASP A 286 -41.84 11.82 11.74
N MET A 287 -40.90 12.68 11.36
CA MET A 287 -41.21 14.02 10.83
C MET A 287 -41.25 14.10 9.30
N SER A 288 -40.62 13.16 8.58
CA SER A 288 -40.46 13.24 7.12
C SER A 288 -41.72 12.92 6.27
N ARG A 289 -42.85 12.57 6.89
CA ARG A 289 -44.15 12.35 6.18
C ARG A 289 -45.18 13.46 6.37
N ARG A 290 -44.80 14.59 6.95
CA ARG A 290 -45.69 15.74 7.12
C ARG A 290 -45.18 16.93 6.31
N SER A 291 -45.25 16.79 4.99
CA SER A 291 -45.15 17.86 3.99
C SER A 291 -46.01 17.45 2.81
#